data_AF-A0A1F2VLH2-F1
#
_entry.id   AF-A0A1F2VLH2-F1
#
_cell.length_a   1.000
_cell.length_b   1.000
_cell.length_c   1.000
_cell.angle_alpha   90.00
_cell.angle_beta   90.00
_cell.angle_gamma   90.00
#
_symmetry.space_group_name_H-M   'P 1'
#
loop_
_entity.id
_entity.type
_entity.pdbx_description
1 polymer ?
#
loop_
_entity_poly.entity_id
_entity_poly.type
_entity_poly.pdbx_seq_one_letter_code
_entity_poly.pdbx_strand_id
1 'polypeptide(L)'
;MKMMKLVLGIVVAVLIAFGVGWTWGGSGNSELHRALEVAELQKSLLEGRALVLDARLDIYSVNFGEASRHLEMARSALGVAEARFNALGRQEDSKQLALALTKIAEAQRMAGELNQDANALAADAAKAIDDVLGKTGTR
;
A
#
# COMPACT_ATOMS: atom_id res chain seq x y z
N MET A 1 -20.66 41.99 41.95
CA MET A 1 -19.96 42.28 40.67
C MET A 1 -18.62 41.55 40.47
N LYS A 2 -17.76 41.37 41.50
CA LYS A 2 -16.48 40.62 41.36
C LYS A 2 -16.65 39.12 41.04
N MET A 3 -17.59 38.42 41.70
CA MET A 3 -17.87 37.00 41.40
C MET A 3 -18.34 36.77 39.96
N MET A 4 -19.17 37.67 39.42
CA MET A 4 -19.72 37.54 38.06
C MET A 4 -18.64 37.64 36.97
N LYS A 5 -17.61 38.47 37.20
CA LYS A 5 -16.42 38.56 36.33
C LYS A 5 -15.53 37.32 36.42
N LEU A 6 -15.47 36.70 37.60
CA LEU A 6 -14.65 35.50 37.85
C LEU A 6 -15.26 34.25 37.20
N VAL A 7 -16.59 34.09 37.33
CA VAL A 7 -17.33 33.01 36.64
C VAL A 7 -17.23 33.16 35.12
N LEU A 8 -17.34 34.37 34.59
CA LEU A 8 -17.20 34.62 33.15
C LEU A 8 -15.80 34.27 32.62
N GLY A 9 -14.75 34.59 33.39
CA GLY A 9 -13.37 34.23 33.05
C GLY A 9 -13.13 32.72 33.00
N ILE A 10 -13.72 31.96 33.93
CA ILE A 10 -13.61 30.49 33.96
C ILE A 10 -14.33 29.88 32.74
N VAL A 11 -15.53 30.35 32.41
CA VAL A 11 -16.28 29.83 31.24
C VAL A 11 -15.52 30.09 29.94
N VAL A 12 -14.93 31.28 29.78
CA VAL A 12 -14.10 31.60 28.61
C VAL A 12 -12.85 30.72 28.55
N ALA A 13 -12.18 30.47 29.68
CA ALA A 13 -11.01 29.60 29.74
C ALA A 13 -11.34 28.15 29.37
N VAL A 14 -12.49 27.62 29.85
CA VAL A 14 -12.97 26.28 29.50
C VAL A 14 -13.32 26.18 28.02
N LEU A 15 -13.97 27.21 27.44
CA LEU A 15 -14.29 27.24 26.02
C LEU A 15 -13.05 27.29 25.13
N ILE A 16 -12.00 28.02 25.54
CA ILE A 16 -10.72 28.05 24.83
C ILE A 16 -10.03 26.69 24.93
N ALA A 17 -10.00 26.06 26.11
CA ALA A 17 -9.42 24.73 26.28
C ALA A 17 -10.17 23.67 25.44
N PHE A 18 -11.50 23.74 25.38
CA PHE A 18 -12.30 22.87 24.51
C PHE A 18 -12.10 23.16 23.02
N GLY A 19 -12.01 24.43 22.62
CA GLY A 19 -11.78 24.82 21.23
C GLY A 19 -10.40 24.42 20.70
N VAL A 20 -9.37 24.53 21.55
CA VAL A 20 -8.00 24.08 21.24
C VAL A 20 -7.92 22.55 21.24
N GLY A 21 -8.61 21.87 22.18
CA GLY A 21 -8.72 20.41 22.20
C GLY A 21 -9.46 19.83 20.99
N TRP A 22 -10.48 20.52 20.48
CA TRP A 22 -11.26 20.08 19.32
C TRP A 22 -10.54 20.28 17.99
N THR A 23 -9.80 21.38 17.85
CA THR A 23 -8.96 21.64 16.68
C THR A 23 -7.74 20.70 16.62
N TRP A 24 -7.14 20.38 17.77
CA TRP A 24 -6.05 19.41 17.85
C TRP A 24 -6.54 17.95 17.70
N GLY A 25 -7.65 17.58 18.36
CA GLY A 25 -8.23 16.23 18.29
C GLY A 25 -8.84 15.87 16.93
N GLY A 26 -9.42 16.84 16.21
CA GLY A 26 -9.91 16.66 14.85
C GLY A 26 -8.80 16.47 13.82
N SER A 27 -7.68 17.19 13.98
CA SER A 27 -6.52 17.07 13.08
C SER A 27 -5.79 15.73 13.23
N GLY A 28 -5.63 15.22 14.46
CA GLY A 28 -4.94 13.95 14.72
C GLY A 28 -5.63 12.72 14.15
N ASN A 29 -6.97 12.73 14.05
CA ASN A 29 -7.71 11.59 13.48
C ASN A 29 -7.47 11.47 11.96
N SER A 30 -7.32 12.60 11.27
CA SER A 30 -7.03 12.61 9.82
C SER A 30 -5.60 12.17 9.50
N GLU A 31 -4.62 12.53 10.33
CA GLU A 31 -3.24 12.05 10.18
C GLU A 31 -3.11 10.56 10.49
N LEU A 32 -3.80 10.08 11.53
CA LEU A 32 -3.80 8.65 11.86
C LEU A 32 -4.43 7.80 10.75
N HIS A 33 -5.54 8.24 10.16
CA HIS A 33 -6.17 7.56 9.03
C HIS A 33 -5.24 7.52 7.81
N ARG A 34 -4.57 8.63 7.48
CA ARG A 34 -3.59 8.67 6.38
C ARG A 34 -2.40 7.77 6.63
N ALA A 35 -1.84 7.77 7.83
CA ALA A 35 -0.72 6.90 8.19
C ALA A 35 -1.11 5.42 8.08
N LEU A 36 -2.32 5.07 8.50
CA LEU A 36 -2.85 3.71 8.39
C LEU A 36 -3.05 3.30 6.92
N GLU A 37 -3.61 4.17 6.08
CA GLU A 37 -3.76 3.90 4.64
C GLU A 37 -2.41 3.68 3.95
N VAL A 38 -1.39 4.50 4.27
CA VAL A 38 -0.04 4.33 3.72
C VAL A 38 0.58 3.02 4.20
N ALA A 39 0.44 2.67 5.47
CA ALA A 39 0.98 1.44 6.04
C ALA A 39 0.33 0.19 5.43
N GLU A 40 -1.00 0.18 5.27
CA GLU A 40 -1.68 -0.94 4.62
C GLU A 40 -1.26 -1.08 3.15
N LEU A 41 -1.05 0.03 2.46
CA LEU A 41 -0.63 0.02 1.07
C LEU A 41 0.80 -0.51 0.93
N GLN A 42 1.71 -0.08 1.79
CA GLN A 42 3.07 -0.63 1.87
C GLN A 42 3.04 -2.13 2.19
N LYS A 43 2.16 -2.57 3.10
CA LYS A 43 2.00 -3.99 3.42
C LYS A 43 1.60 -4.80 2.18
N SER A 44 0.56 -4.39 1.45
CA SER A 44 0.12 -5.11 0.25
C SER A 44 1.19 -5.17 -0.85
N LEU A 45 1.96 -4.09 -1.02
CA LEU A 45 3.07 -4.06 -1.97
C LEU A 45 4.22 -4.99 -1.55
N LEU A 46 4.59 -5.00 -0.26
CA LEU A 46 5.63 -5.88 0.28
C LEU A 46 5.21 -7.35 0.19
N GLU A 47 3.96 -7.66 0.53
CA GLU A 47 3.39 -9.00 0.44
C GLU A 47 3.37 -9.50 -1.01
N GLY A 48 2.87 -8.69 -1.95
CA GLY A 48 2.90 -9.02 -3.37
C GLY A 48 4.32 -9.21 -3.91
N ARG A 49 5.27 -8.37 -3.50
CA ARG A 49 6.68 -8.51 -3.88
C ARG A 49 7.29 -9.79 -3.33
N ALA A 50 7.02 -10.14 -2.07
CA ALA A 50 7.50 -11.38 -1.46
C ALA A 50 7.02 -12.60 -2.24
N LEU A 51 5.72 -12.64 -2.57
CA LEU A 51 5.14 -13.71 -3.38
C LEU A 51 5.75 -13.82 -4.78
N VAL A 52 6.06 -12.68 -5.44
CA VAL A 52 6.79 -12.71 -6.72
C VAL A 52 8.21 -13.27 -6.55
N LEU A 53 8.89 -12.96 -5.45
CA LEU A 53 10.22 -13.51 -5.17
C LEU A 53 10.17 -15.01 -4.87
N ASP A 54 9.17 -15.49 -4.13
CA ASP A 54 8.96 -16.91 -3.87
C ASP A 54 8.66 -17.66 -5.18
N ALA A 55 7.80 -17.10 -6.03
CA ALA A 55 7.55 -17.65 -7.36
C ALA A 55 8.83 -17.80 -8.21
N ARG A 56 9.78 -16.87 -8.09
CA ARG A 56 11.07 -16.97 -8.79
C ARG A 56 11.92 -18.12 -8.27
N LEU A 57 11.92 -18.37 -6.96
CA LEU A 57 12.60 -19.52 -6.37
C LEU A 57 11.95 -20.83 -6.85
N ASP A 58 10.62 -20.86 -6.97
CA ASP A 58 9.90 -22.01 -7.51
C ASP A 58 10.18 -22.23 -8.99
N ILE A 59 10.20 -21.19 -9.83
CA ILE A 59 10.57 -21.32 -11.25
C ILE A 59 12.00 -21.83 -11.38
N TYR A 60 12.93 -21.31 -10.58
CA TYR A 60 14.32 -21.75 -10.57
C TYR A 60 14.46 -23.23 -10.16
N SER A 61 13.64 -23.68 -9.20
CA SER A 61 13.57 -25.09 -8.78
C SER A 61 12.67 -25.97 -9.66
N VAL A 62 12.16 -25.44 -10.78
CA VAL A 62 11.29 -26.15 -11.74
C VAL A 62 9.94 -26.56 -11.12
N ASN A 63 9.53 -25.89 -10.04
CA ASN A 63 8.23 -26.06 -9.37
C ASN A 63 7.18 -25.08 -9.93
N PHE A 64 6.84 -25.23 -11.21
CA PHE A 64 5.98 -24.29 -11.93
C PHE A 64 4.54 -24.19 -11.39
N GLY A 65 4.03 -25.25 -10.75
CA GLY A 65 2.71 -25.24 -10.12
C GLY A 65 2.66 -24.30 -8.92
N GLU A 66 3.65 -24.40 -8.03
CA GLU A 66 3.79 -23.52 -6.87
C GLU A 66 4.11 -22.08 -7.31
N ALA A 67 4.99 -21.92 -8.31
CA ALA A 67 5.25 -20.62 -8.91
C ALA A 67 3.96 -19.95 -9.41
N SER A 68 3.12 -20.68 -10.13
CA SER A 68 1.85 -20.16 -10.64
C SER A 68 0.91 -19.73 -9.51
N ARG A 69 0.88 -20.48 -8.41
CA ARG A 69 0.09 -20.15 -7.21
C ARG A 69 0.61 -18.88 -6.55
N HIS A 70 1.92 -18.76 -6.34
CA HIS A 70 2.52 -17.54 -5.79
C HIS A 70 2.27 -16.31 -6.68
N LEU A 71 2.36 -16.45 -8.01
CA LEU A 71 2.05 -15.35 -8.94
C LEU A 71 0.57 -14.96 -8.91
N GLU A 72 -0.35 -15.92 -8.77
CA GLU A 72 -1.77 -15.65 -8.60
C GLU A 72 -2.05 -14.88 -7.30
N MET A 73 -1.47 -15.33 -6.18
CA MET A 73 -1.59 -14.65 -4.89
C MET A 73 -1.01 -13.24 -4.95
N ALA A 74 0.13 -13.06 -5.62
CA ALA A 74 0.74 -11.75 -5.82
C ALA A 74 -0.20 -10.81 -6.59
N ARG A 75 -0.85 -11.29 -7.66
CA ARG A 75 -1.84 -10.49 -8.40
C ARG A 75 -3.00 -10.05 -7.53
N SER A 76 -3.51 -10.95 -6.68
CA SER A 76 -4.60 -10.61 -5.77
C SER A 76 -4.20 -9.50 -4.80
N ALA A 77 -3.06 -9.63 -4.11
CA ALA A 77 -2.56 -8.64 -3.17
C ALA A 77 -2.28 -7.28 -3.83
N LEU A 78 -1.64 -7.29 -5.00
CA LEU A 78 -1.28 -6.08 -5.73
C LEU A 78 -2.49 -5.43 -6.42
N GLY A 79 -3.49 -6.19 -6.85
CA GLY A 79 -4.75 -5.65 -7.39
C GLY A 79 -5.51 -4.84 -6.35
N VAL A 80 -5.48 -5.26 -5.08
CA VAL A 80 -6.03 -4.47 -3.97
C VAL A 80 -5.26 -3.16 -3.80
N ALA A 81 -3.93 -3.18 -3.88
CA ALA A 81 -3.11 -1.98 -3.79
C ALA A 81 -3.34 -1.01 -4.98
N GLU A 82 -3.50 -1.53 -6.19
CA GLU A 82 -3.82 -0.73 -7.39
C GLU A 82 -5.17 -0.03 -7.25
N ALA A 83 -6.22 -0.77 -6.84
CA ALA A 83 -7.54 -0.20 -6.60
C ALA A 83 -7.48 0.93 -5.55
N ARG A 84 -6.66 0.78 -4.51
CA ARG A 84 -6.43 1.81 -3.49
C ARG A 84 -5.68 3.02 -4.04
N PHE A 85 -4.63 2.82 -4.85
CA PHE A 85 -3.96 3.94 -5.53
C PHE A 85 -4.93 4.75 -6.38
N ASN A 86 -5.82 4.08 -7.12
CA ASN A 86 -6.86 4.74 -7.90
C ASN A 86 -7.82 5.55 -7.00
N ALA A 87 -8.29 4.97 -5.90
CA ALA A 87 -9.15 5.65 -4.93
C ALA A 87 -8.50 6.90 -4.30
N LEU A 88 -7.18 6.85 -4.08
CA LEU A 88 -6.38 7.95 -3.53
C LEU A 88 -5.94 8.98 -4.59
N GLY A 89 -6.33 8.82 -5.85
CA GLY A 89 -5.92 9.71 -6.94
C GLY A 89 -4.44 9.59 -7.34
N ARG A 90 -3.73 8.55 -6.87
CA ARG A 90 -2.32 8.27 -7.17
C ARG A 90 -2.19 7.53 -8.52
N GLN A 91 -2.64 8.20 -9.58
CA GLN A 91 -2.76 7.62 -10.93
C GLN A 91 -1.43 7.13 -11.52
N GLU A 92 -0.32 7.80 -11.21
CA GLU A 92 0.99 7.40 -11.70
C GLU A 92 1.48 6.09 -11.05
N ASP A 93 1.30 5.97 -9.74
CA ASP A 93 1.68 4.76 -9.00
C ASP A 93 0.78 3.58 -9.38
N SER A 94 -0.52 3.85 -9.59
CA SER A 94 -1.48 2.88 -10.13
C SER A 94 -1.06 2.35 -11.50
N LYS A 95 -0.70 3.23 -12.45
CA LYS A 95 -0.22 2.82 -13.77
C LYS A 95 1.05 1.97 -13.71
N GLN A 96 2.00 2.34 -12.85
CA GLN A 96 3.23 1.57 -12.68
C GLN A 96 2.95 0.19 -12.09
N LEU A 97 2.02 0.11 -11.13
CA LEU A 97 1.59 -1.15 -10.55
C LEU A 97 0.81 -2.01 -11.56
N ALA A 98 -0.01 -1.41 -12.43
CA ALA A 98 -0.71 -2.10 -13.51
C ALA A 98 0.26 -2.76 -14.50
N LEU A 99 1.37 -2.09 -14.81
CA LEU A 99 2.45 -2.67 -15.63
C LEU A 99 3.09 -3.87 -14.93
N ALA A 100 3.34 -3.79 -13.61
CA ALA A 100 3.85 -4.92 -12.84
C ALA A 100 2.85 -6.10 -12.85
N LEU A 101 1.56 -5.84 -12.63
CA LEU A 101 0.49 -6.84 -12.68
C LEU A 101 0.42 -7.53 -14.06
N THR A 102 0.61 -6.78 -15.14
CA THR A 102 0.67 -7.33 -16.50
C THR A 102 1.84 -8.30 -16.65
N LYS A 103 3.03 -7.93 -16.15
CA LYS A 103 4.20 -8.81 -16.16
C LYS A 103 4.01 -10.07 -15.31
N ILE A 104 3.35 -9.96 -14.16
CA ILE A 104 3.04 -11.13 -13.31
C ILE A 104 2.05 -12.06 -14.01
N ALA A 105 1.03 -11.54 -14.67
CA ALA A 105 0.07 -12.34 -15.42
C ALA A 105 0.77 -13.10 -16.57
N GLU A 106 1.68 -12.44 -17.28
CA GLU A 106 2.45 -13.07 -18.35
C GLU A 106 3.45 -14.10 -17.80
N ALA A 107 4.12 -13.81 -16.68
CA ALA A 107 4.98 -14.77 -15.99
C ALA A 107 4.18 -16.01 -15.55
N GLN A 108 2.95 -15.83 -15.06
CA GLN A 108 2.06 -16.93 -14.65
C GLN A 108 1.65 -17.78 -15.86
N ARG A 109 1.33 -17.14 -16.99
CA ARG A 109 1.04 -17.84 -18.26
C ARG A 109 2.24 -18.69 -18.69
N MET A 110 3.44 -18.10 -18.70
CA MET A 110 4.68 -18.80 -19.05
C MET A 110 5.02 -19.94 -18.07
N ALA A 111 4.79 -19.74 -16.77
CA ALA A 111 4.97 -20.79 -15.77
C ALA A 111 3.99 -21.96 -16.03
N GLY A 112 2.74 -21.68 -16.40
CA GLY A 112 1.78 -22.71 -16.83
C GLY A 112 2.22 -23.48 -18.07
N GLU A 113 3.03 -22.86 -18.92
CA GLU A 113 3.67 -23.47 -20.10
C GLU A 113 5.02 -24.15 -19.77
N LEU A 114 5.39 -24.23 -18.49
CA LEU A 114 6.67 -24.75 -18.00
C LEU A 114 7.89 -24.01 -18.58
N ASN A 115 7.71 -22.73 -18.94
CA ASN A 115 8.75 -21.90 -19.51
C ASN A 115 9.53 -21.14 -18.42
N GLN A 116 10.85 -21.35 -18.37
CA GLN A 116 11.75 -20.70 -17.42
C GLN A 116 11.91 -19.19 -17.64
N ASP A 117 11.58 -18.66 -18.83
CA ASP A 117 11.56 -17.22 -19.12
C ASP A 117 10.58 -16.46 -18.22
N ALA A 118 9.60 -17.16 -17.61
CA ALA A 118 8.74 -16.63 -16.56
C ALA A 118 9.54 -15.96 -15.43
N ASN A 119 10.74 -16.44 -15.12
CA ASN A 119 11.60 -15.87 -14.08
C ASN A 119 12.08 -14.46 -14.42
N ALA A 120 12.36 -14.17 -15.70
CA ALA A 120 12.78 -12.85 -16.13
C ALA A 120 11.64 -11.83 -15.97
N LEU A 121 10.42 -12.21 -16.38
CA LEU A 121 9.23 -11.37 -16.18
C LEU A 121 8.89 -11.16 -14.71
N ALA A 122 9.00 -12.20 -13.89
CA ALA A 122 8.82 -12.10 -12.45
C ALA A 122 9.88 -11.19 -11.80
N ALA A 123 11.15 -11.25 -12.24
CA ALA A 123 12.20 -10.36 -11.76
C ALA A 123 11.90 -8.89 -12.11
N ASP A 124 11.47 -8.64 -13.34
CA ASP A 124 11.06 -7.33 -13.81
C ASP A 124 9.85 -6.78 -13.03
N ALA A 125 8.87 -7.64 -12.73
CA ALA A 125 7.72 -7.27 -11.92
C ALA A 125 8.14 -6.92 -10.49
N ALA A 126 9.00 -7.74 -9.85
CA ALA A 126 9.51 -7.48 -8.51
C ALA A 126 10.24 -6.13 -8.43
N LYS A 127 11.02 -5.79 -9.45
CA LYS A 127 11.69 -4.48 -9.55
C LYS A 127 10.69 -3.33 -9.67
N ALA A 128 9.68 -3.46 -10.53
CA ALA A 128 8.66 -2.42 -10.68
C ALA A 128 7.88 -2.19 -9.37
N ILE A 129 7.59 -3.25 -8.59
CA ILE A 129 6.96 -3.12 -7.28
C ILE A 129 7.88 -2.42 -6.28
N ASP A 130 9.19 -2.72 -6.31
CA ASP A 130 10.21 -2.06 -5.50
C ASP A 130 10.28 -0.55 -5.77
N ASP A 131 10.23 -0.16 -7.05
CA ASP A 131 10.22 1.26 -7.46
C ASP A 131 8.98 1.99 -6.92
N VAL A 132 7.81 1.34 -6.91
CA VAL A 132 6.56 1.89 -6.35
C VAL A 132 6.61 1.96 -4.82
N LEU A 133 7.21 0.96 -4.16
CA LEU A 133 7.48 0.94 -2.72
C LEU A 133 8.37 2.12 -2.31
N GLY A 134 9.48 2.32 -3.02
CA GLY A 134 10.42 3.41 -2.76
C GLY A 134 9.74 4.78 -2.80
N LYS A 135 8.86 5.01 -3.79
CA LYS A 135 8.08 6.25 -3.91
C LYS A 135 7.03 6.44 -2.81
N THR A 136 6.51 5.33 -2.27
CA THR A 136 5.49 5.34 -1.22
C THR A 136 6.10 5.50 0.18
N GLY A 137 7.38 5.18 0.38
CA GLY A 137 8.09 5.39 1.64
C GLY A 137 8.69 6.79 1.83
N THR A 138 8.88 7.56 0.76
CA THR A 138 9.54 8.88 0.78
C THR A 138 8.57 10.07 0.78
N ARG A 139 7.26 9.84 0.86
CA ARG A 139 6.21 10.88 0.89
C ARG A 139 5.43 10.80 2.19
#